data_AF-A0A971KGL9-F1
#
_entry.id   AF-A0A971KGL9-F1
#
_cell.length_a   1.000
_cell.length_b   1.000
_cell.length_c   1.000
_cell.angle_alpha   90.00
_cell.angle_beta   90.00
_cell.angle_gamma   90.00
#
_symmetry.space_group_name_H-M   'P 1'
#
loop_
_entity.id
_entity.type
_entity.pdbx_description
1 polymer ?
#
loop_
_entity_poly.entity_id
_entity_poly.type
_entity_poly.pdbx_seq_one_letter_code
_entity_poly.pdbx_strand_id
1 'polypeptide(L)'
;AAFAVLFLWLGIAKYGFWDQYKGPMPGFMPIVISIALFVCSVLGFVFSFTEKSPSWPIENWYVVFSGVAIIAATYLIGLLPSLAMYVLLWLKWYEKCSWKTTLIVFAVVMAIVISAFVLWLGVPFPKGILYNLIFY
;
A
#
# COMPACT_ATOMS: atom_id res chain seq x y z
N ALA A 1 -12.45 -10.79 -0.62
CA ALA A 1 -12.69 -11.43 0.71
C ALA A 1 -11.46 -12.18 1.27
N ALA A 2 -10.92 -13.20 0.59
CA ALA A 2 -9.86 -14.06 1.15
C ALA A 2 -8.61 -13.29 1.66
N PHE A 3 -8.05 -12.39 0.85
CA PHE A 3 -6.91 -11.58 1.27
C PHE A 3 -7.23 -10.66 2.46
N ALA A 4 -8.43 -10.09 2.50
CA ALA A 4 -8.85 -9.26 3.63
C ALA A 4 -8.90 -10.08 4.93
N VAL A 5 -9.43 -11.30 4.90
CA VAL A 5 -9.42 -12.20 6.06
C VAL A 5 -8.00 -12.57 6.48
N LEU A 6 -7.12 -12.88 5.51
CA LEU A 6 -5.71 -13.18 5.78
C LEU A 6 -5.00 -12.01 6.48
N PHE A 7 -5.13 -10.80 5.95
CA PHE A 7 -4.50 -9.61 6.53
C PHE A 7 -5.12 -9.20 7.86
N LEU A 8 -6.43 -9.40 8.05
CA LEU A 8 -7.08 -9.23 9.34
C LEU A 8 -6.49 -10.17 10.39
N TRP A 9 -6.35 -11.45 10.05
CA TRP A 9 -5.74 -12.45 10.93
C TRP A 9 -4.29 -12.12 11.24
N LEU A 10 -3.47 -11.77 10.24
CA LEU A 10 -2.08 -11.37 10.45
C LEU A 10 -1.97 -10.11 11.34
N GLY A 11 -2.85 -9.14 11.11
CA GLY A 11 -2.92 -7.92 11.92
C GLY A 11 -3.15 -8.22 13.39
N ILE A 12 -4.12 -9.08 13.70
CA ILE A 12 -4.46 -9.44 15.09
C ILE A 12 -3.39 -10.35 15.70
N ALA A 13 -2.98 -11.39 14.98
CA ALA A 13 -2.15 -12.47 15.53
C ALA A 13 -0.65 -12.12 15.61
N LYS A 14 -0.13 -11.30 14.69
CA LYS A 14 1.31 -10.97 14.64
C LYS A 14 1.63 -9.54 14.97
N TYR A 15 0.78 -8.59 14.56
CA TYR A 15 1.15 -7.17 14.59
C TYR A 15 0.47 -6.37 15.70
N GLY A 16 -0.56 -6.93 16.35
CA GLY A 16 -1.32 -6.28 17.41
C GLY A 16 -2.19 -5.12 16.90
N PHE A 17 -3.29 -4.83 17.60
CA PHE A 17 -4.18 -3.72 17.25
C PHE A 17 -3.87 -2.45 18.06
N TRP A 18 -3.80 -2.57 19.39
CA TRP A 18 -3.63 -1.43 20.29
C TRP A 18 -2.89 -1.87 21.56
N ASP A 19 -2.04 -0.99 22.08
CA ASP A 19 -1.34 -1.13 23.34
C ASP A 19 -1.65 0.04 24.27
N GLN A 20 -1.83 -0.23 25.56
CA GLN A 20 -2.27 0.77 26.52
C GLN A 20 -1.27 1.91 26.72
N TYR A 21 0.02 1.66 26.52
CA TYR A 21 1.09 2.63 26.77
C TYR A 21 1.70 3.16 25.46
N LYS A 22 1.74 2.34 24.42
CA LYS A 22 2.34 2.67 23.12
C LYS A 22 1.32 3.14 22.08
N GLY A 23 0.02 3.00 22.35
CA GLY A 23 -1.04 3.41 21.43
C GLY A 23 -1.24 2.42 20.26
N PRO A 24 -1.58 2.90 19.05
CA PRO A 24 -1.87 2.02 17.92
C PRO A 24 -0.64 1.22 17.50
N MET A 25 -0.82 -0.09 17.36
CA MET A 25 0.24 -1.01 16.97
C MET A 25 0.35 -1.11 15.44
N PRO A 26 1.44 -1.69 14.89
CA PRO A 26 1.63 -1.83 13.45
C PRO A 26 0.47 -2.54 12.71
N GLY A 27 -0.31 -3.37 13.42
CA GLY A 27 -1.49 -4.05 12.86
C GLY A 27 -2.74 -3.17 12.77
N PHE A 28 -2.77 -1.99 13.40
CA PHE A 28 -3.93 -1.09 13.42
C PHE A 28 -4.45 -0.77 12.03
N MET A 29 -3.60 -0.20 11.16
CA MET A 29 -3.98 0.17 9.78
C MET A 29 -4.37 -1.05 8.92
N PRO A 30 -3.59 -2.16 8.90
CA PRO A 30 -3.98 -3.39 8.22
C PRO A 30 -5.35 -3.93 8.66
N ILE A 31 -5.66 -3.91 9.96
CA ILE A 31 -6.94 -4.42 10.49
C ILE A 31 -8.10 -3.54 9.98
N VAL A 32 -8.01 -2.22 10.14
CA VAL A 32 -9.06 -1.28 9.73
C VAL A 32 -9.34 -1.40 8.23
N ILE A 33 -8.29 -1.38 7.40
CA ILE A 33 -8.41 -1.51 5.94
C ILE A 33 -8.96 -2.88 5.56
N SER A 34 -8.54 -3.95 6.24
CA SER A 34 -9.03 -5.31 5.97
C SER A 34 -10.52 -5.43 6.25
N ILE A 35 -11.02 -4.86 7.34
CA ILE A 35 -12.45 -4.82 7.65
C ILE A 35 -13.21 -4.06 6.56
N ALA A 36 -12.75 -2.86 6.19
CA ALA A 36 -13.36 -2.06 5.13
C ALA A 36 -13.40 -2.81 3.79
N LEU A 37 -12.29 -3.41 3.37
CA LEU A 37 -12.20 -4.20 2.14
C LEU A 37 -13.08 -5.45 2.19
N PHE A 38 -13.20 -6.09 3.35
CA PHE A 38 -14.10 -7.23 3.51
C PHE A 38 -15.56 -6.81 3.31
N VAL A 39 -15.98 -5.71 3.94
CA VAL A 39 -17.33 -5.15 3.76
C VAL A 39 -17.58 -4.77 2.30
N CYS A 40 -16.67 -4.00 1.68
CA CYS A 40 -16.78 -3.64 0.27
C CYS A 40 -16.84 -4.87 -0.65
N SER A 41 -16.09 -5.93 -0.34
CA SER A 41 -16.11 -7.19 -1.10
C SER A 41 -17.45 -7.91 -0.98
N VAL A 42 -18.08 -7.92 0.20
CA VAL A 42 -19.41 -8.52 0.39
C VAL A 42 -20.47 -7.71 -0.33
N LEU A 43 -20.45 -6.37 -0.17
CA LEU A 43 -21.39 -5.48 -0.85
C LEU A 43 -21.25 -5.58 -2.37
N GLY A 44 -20.03 -5.53 -2.89
CA GLY A 44 -19.76 -5.69 -4.33
C GLY A 44 -20.23 -7.03 -4.87
N PHE A 45 -20.11 -8.12 -4.08
CA PHE A 45 -20.67 -9.42 -4.47
C PHE A 45 -22.20 -9.39 -4.54
N VAL A 46 -22.88 -8.80 -3.55
CA VAL A 46 -24.34 -8.66 -3.57
C VAL A 46 -24.81 -7.82 -4.76
N PHE A 47 -24.14 -6.71 -5.05
CA PHE A 47 -24.49 -5.86 -6.19
C PHE A 47 -24.16 -6.49 -7.55
N SER A 48 -23.18 -7.39 -7.62
CA SER A 48 -22.82 -8.08 -8.87
C SER A 48 -23.97 -8.88 -9.49
N PHE A 49 -24.95 -9.32 -8.70
CA PHE A 49 -26.13 -10.01 -9.21
C PHE A 49 -27.09 -9.09 -9.98
N THR A 50 -26.93 -7.78 -9.87
CA THR A 50 -27.77 -6.78 -10.55
C THR A 50 -27.04 -6.06 -11.69
N GLU A 51 -25.72 -6.19 -11.77
CA GLU A 51 -24.88 -5.49 -12.73
C GLU A 51 -24.63 -6.30 -14.01
N LYS A 52 -24.35 -5.60 -15.11
CA LYS A 52 -23.94 -6.25 -16.37
C LYS A 52 -22.55 -6.87 -16.20
N SER A 53 -22.28 -7.92 -16.98
CA SER A 53 -21.00 -8.63 -16.96
C SER A 53 -19.81 -7.65 -17.09
N PRO A 54 -18.84 -7.70 -16.16
CA PRO A 54 -17.70 -6.78 -16.17
C PRO A 54 -16.83 -7.00 -17.41
N SER A 55 -16.36 -5.92 -18.01
CA SER A 55 -15.28 -5.96 -18.98
C SER A 55 -13.95 -6.02 -18.23
N TRP A 56 -13.04 -6.87 -18.71
CA TRP A 56 -11.70 -7.06 -18.12
C TRP A 56 -10.61 -6.60 -19.08
N PRO A 57 -10.48 -5.28 -19.31
CA PRO A 57 -9.40 -4.72 -20.12
C PRO A 57 -8.03 -5.09 -19.53
N ILE A 58 -7.05 -5.33 -20.40
CA ILE A 58 -5.69 -5.71 -19.99
C ILE A 58 -5.02 -4.60 -19.17
N GLU A 59 -5.43 -3.36 -19.40
CA GLU A 59 -4.98 -2.17 -18.71
C GLU A 59 -5.19 -2.25 -17.19
N ASN A 60 -6.25 -2.95 -16.74
CA ASN A 60 -6.51 -3.16 -15.31
C ASN A 60 -5.40 -3.98 -14.63
N TRP A 61 -4.68 -4.79 -15.40
CA TRP A 61 -3.57 -5.60 -14.87
C TRP A 61 -2.30 -4.79 -14.63
N TYR A 62 -2.15 -3.59 -15.21
CA TYR A 62 -0.95 -2.77 -14.99
C TYR A 62 -0.75 -2.42 -13.51
N VAL A 63 -1.83 -2.23 -12.76
CA VAL A 63 -1.77 -1.99 -11.30
C VAL A 63 -1.30 -3.23 -10.55
N VAL A 64 -1.68 -4.43 -11.01
CA VAL A 64 -1.21 -5.69 -10.41
C VAL A 64 0.28 -5.87 -10.69
N PHE A 65 0.71 -5.66 -11.93
CA PHE A 65 2.12 -5.74 -12.32
C PHE A 65 2.97 -4.68 -11.63
N SER A 66 2.46 -3.48 -11.41
CA SER A 66 3.18 -2.46 -10.66
C SER A 66 3.36 -2.86 -9.19
N GLY A 67 2.36 -3.50 -8.57
CA GLY A 67 2.48 -4.09 -7.24
C GLY A 67 3.62 -5.11 -7.14
N VAL A 68 3.71 -6.03 -8.11
CA VAL A 68 4.81 -7.01 -8.19
C VAL A 68 6.16 -6.30 -8.38
N ALA A 69 6.22 -5.29 -9.24
CA ALA A 69 7.43 -4.51 -9.47
C ALA A 69 7.90 -3.75 -8.22
N ILE A 70 6.99 -3.18 -7.44
CA ILE A 70 7.30 -2.52 -6.16
C ILE A 70 7.87 -3.52 -5.15
N ILE A 71 7.29 -4.73 -5.06
CA ILE A 71 7.82 -5.78 -4.17
C ILE A 71 9.25 -6.15 -4.58
N ALA A 72 9.49 -6.37 -5.87
CA ALA A 72 10.84 -6.67 -6.38
C ALA A 72 11.83 -5.52 -6.10
N ALA A 73 11.44 -4.28 -6.38
CA ALA A 73 12.26 -3.09 -6.12
C ALA A 73 12.55 -2.89 -4.63
N THR A 74 11.61 -3.28 -3.76
CA THR A 74 11.78 -3.17 -2.30
C THR A 74 12.99 -3.97 -1.80
N TYR A 75 13.27 -5.12 -2.40
CA TYR A 75 14.48 -5.89 -2.06
C TYR A 75 15.77 -5.17 -2.49
N LEU A 76 15.73 -4.37 -3.56
CA LEU A 76 16.90 -3.70 -4.10
C LEU A 76 17.20 -2.38 -3.37
N ILE A 77 16.21 -1.48 -3.29
CA ILE A 77 16.36 -0.09 -2.82
C ILE A 77 15.53 0.22 -1.56
N GLY A 78 14.79 -0.75 -1.03
CA GLY A 78 13.90 -0.56 0.10
C GLY A 78 12.50 -0.10 -0.29
N LEU A 79 11.56 -0.15 0.65
CA LEU A 79 10.13 0.04 0.37
C LEU A 79 9.80 1.50 0.07
N LEU A 80 10.26 2.44 0.91
CA LEU A 80 9.94 3.86 0.75
C LEU A 80 10.46 4.42 -0.59
N PRO A 81 11.72 4.16 -1.02
CA PRO A 81 12.18 4.59 -2.33
C PRO A 81 11.43 3.93 -3.48
N SER A 82 11.05 2.66 -3.34
CA SER A 82 10.26 1.94 -4.36
C SER A 82 8.88 2.57 -4.56
N LEU A 83 8.17 2.87 -3.47
CA LEU A 83 6.89 3.57 -3.51
C LEU A 83 7.03 4.99 -4.07
N ALA A 84 8.07 5.71 -3.65
CA ALA A 84 8.36 7.05 -4.13
C ALA A 84 8.56 7.09 -5.65
N MET A 85 9.38 6.17 -6.18
CA MET A 85 9.56 6.01 -7.61
C MET A 85 8.23 5.65 -8.27
N TYR A 86 7.50 4.67 -7.75
CA TYR A 86 6.20 4.28 -8.33
C TYR A 86 5.27 5.48 -8.50
N VAL A 87 5.08 6.30 -7.48
CA VAL A 87 4.20 7.48 -7.55
C VAL A 87 4.65 8.45 -8.64
N LEU A 88 5.96 8.77 -8.70
CA LEU A 88 6.50 9.68 -9.71
C LEU A 88 6.35 9.11 -11.13
N LEU A 89 6.74 7.86 -11.32
CA LEU A 89 6.71 7.16 -12.61
C LEU A 89 5.26 7.01 -13.10
N TRP A 90 4.36 6.58 -12.22
CA TRP A 90 2.95 6.37 -12.57
C TRP A 90 2.29 7.67 -12.96
N LEU A 91 2.37 8.70 -12.11
CA LEU A 91 1.73 9.98 -12.39
C LEU A 91 2.34 10.66 -13.62
N LYS A 92 3.66 10.62 -13.77
CA LYS A 92 4.33 11.36 -14.85
C LYS A 92 4.25 10.66 -16.19
N TRP A 93 4.49 9.36 -16.26
CA TRP A 93 4.61 8.63 -17.52
C TRP A 93 3.34 7.88 -17.92
N TYR A 94 2.67 7.23 -16.97
CA TYR A 94 1.44 6.50 -17.27
C TYR A 94 0.23 7.44 -17.35
N GLU A 95 -0.01 8.22 -16.30
CA GLU A 95 -1.14 9.18 -16.24
C GLU A 95 -0.85 10.49 -16.99
N LYS A 96 0.40 10.72 -17.42
CA LYS A 96 0.83 11.92 -18.17
C LYS A 96 0.50 13.25 -17.46
N CYS A 97 0.48 13.25 -16.12
CA CYS A 97 0.21 14.45 -15.32
C CYS A 97 1.26 15.55 -15.52
N SER A 98 0.88 16.78 -15.18
CA SER A 98 1.81 17.91 -15.13
C SER A 98 2.85 17.70 -14.02
N TRP A 99 4.05 18.28 -14.18
CA TRP A 99 5.10 18.20 -13.14
C TRP A 99 4.67 18.84 -11.83
N LYS A 100 3.92 19.95 -11.89
CA LYS A 100 3.37 20.61 -10.69
C LYS A 100 2.46 19.65 -9.92
N THR A 101 1.50 19.04 -10.60
CA THR A 101 0.57 18.07 -10.00
C THR A 101 1.32 16.87 -9.44
N THR A 102 2.25 16.30 -10.21
CA THR A 102 3.03 15.11 -9.82
C THR A 102 3.80 15.36 -8.53
N LEU A 103 4.52 16.48 -8.43
CA LEU A 103 5.33 16.80 -7.26
C LEU A 103 4.49 17.15 -6.03
N ILE A 104 3.36 17.83 -6.20
CA ILE A 104 2.44 18.13 -5.09
C ILE A 104 1.85 16.83 -4.54
N VAL A 105 1.32 15.96 -5.41
CA VAL A 105 0.76 14.67 -4.99
C VAL A 105 1.83 13.80 -4.33
N PHE A 106 3.02 13.73 -4.92
CA PHE A 106 4.16 13.03 -4.33
C PHE A 106 4.48 13.54 -2.92
N ALA A 107 4.60 14.85 -2.73
CA ALA A 107 4.91 15.44 -1.43
C ALA A 107 3.82 15.12 -0.39
N VAL A 108 2.55 15.22 -0.77
CA VAL A 108 1.42 14.89 0.12
C VAL A 108 1.42 13.41 0.49
N VAL A 109 1.58 12.52 -0.49
CA VAL A 109 1.63 11.06 -0.24
C VAL A 109 2.80 10.71 0.67
N MET A 110 3.99 11.24 0.42
CA MET A 110 5.15 11.01 1.28
C MET A 110 4.95 11.55 2.69
N ALA A 111 4.36 12.74 2.84
CA ALA A 111 4.05 13.32 4.15
C ALA A 111 3.08 12.42 4.94
N ILE A 112 2.03 11.89 4.29
CA ILE A 112 1.10 10.95 4.92
C ILE A 112 1.82 9.65 5.31
N VAL A 113 2.60 9.06 4.39
CA VAL A 113 3.30 7.80 4.65
C VAL A 113 4.28 7.93 5.81
N ILE A 114 5.10 8.99 5.82
CA ILE A 114 6.08 9.22 6.88
C ILE A 114 5.36 9.49 8.20
N SER A 115 4.37 10.37 8.22
CA SER A 115 3.66 10.73 9.44
C SER A 115 2.91 9.54 10.04
N ALA A 116 2.16 8.79 9.23
CA ALA A 116 1.36 7.68 9.71
C ALA A 116 2.22 6.46 10.05
N PHE A 117 3.15 6.06 9.18
CA PHE A 117 3.83 4.78 9.35
C PHE A 117 5.19 4.88 10.03
N VAL A 118 5.95 5.95 9.80
CA VAL A 118 7.27 6.11 10.43
C VAL A 118 7.14 6.78 11.80
N LEU A 119 6.47 7.93 11.87
CA LEU A 119 6.40 8.72 13.10
C LEU A 119 5.36 8.19 14.08
N TRP A 120 4.15 7.87 13.60
CA TRP A 120 3.07 7.44 14.48
C TRP A 120 3.14 5.95 14.84
N LEU A 121 3.25 5.07 13.84
CA LEU A 121 3.25 3.62 14.06
C LEU A 121 4.64 3.01 14.26
N GLY A 122 5.73 3.74 13.99
CA GLY A 122 7.09 3.25 14.19
C GLY A 122 7.45 2.02 13.34
N VAL A 123 6.85 1.87 12.15
CA VAL A 123 7.01 0.69 11.31
C VAL A 123 8.45 0.61 10.76
N PRO A 124 9.19 -0.48 11.02
CA PRO A 124 10.54 -0.65 10.50
C PRO A 124 10.50 -1.07 9.02
N PHE A 125 10.57 -0.08 8.12
CA PHE A 125 10.54 -0.36 6.69
C PHE A 125 11.79 -1.07 6.16
N PRO A 126 11.66 -2.00 5.20
CA PRO A 126 12.80 -2.63 4.54
C PRO A 126 13.69 -1.59 3.84
N LYS A 127 15.01 -1.64 4.09
CA LYS A 127 15.99 -0.69 3.54
C LYS A 127 16.65 -1.15 2.22
N GLY A 128 16.46 -2.41 1.83
CA GLY A 128 17.00 -2.97 0.58
C GLY A 128 18.50 -3.29 0.62
N ILE A 129 18.95 -4.07 -0.35
CA ILE A 129 20.35 -4.56 -0.46
C ILE A 129 21.32 -3.39 -0.68
N LEU A 130 20.98 -2.41 -1.51
CA LEU A 130 21.88 -1.30 -1.84
C LEU A 130 22.21 -0.44 -0.61
N TYR A 131 21.22 -0.20 0.25
CA TYR A 131 21.48 0.51 1.51
C TYR A 131 22.44 -0.28 2.39
N ASN A 132 22.22 -1.60 2.51
CA ASN A 132 23.06 -2.46 3.33
C ASN A 132 24.50 -2.54 2.79
N LEU A 133 24.72 -2.46 1.48
CA LEU A 133 26.06 -2.48 0.88
C LEU A 133 26.86 -1.17 1.07
N ILE A 134 26.17 -0.04 1.24
CA ILE A 134 26.81 1.28 1.32
C ILE A 134 27.10 1.68 2.77
N PHE A 135 26.20 1.32 3.69
CA PHE A 135 26.21 1.78 5.08
C PHE A 135 26.59 0.70 6.10
N TYR A 136 26.96 -0.49 5.63
CA TYR A 136 27.43 -1.62 6.45
C TYR A 136 28.72 -2.18 5.84
#